data_AF-A0A6A1W2G6-F1
#
_entry.id   AF-A0A6A1W2G6-F1
#
_cell.length_a   1.000
_cell.length_b   1.000
_cell.length_c   1.000
_cell.angle_alpha   90.00
_cell.angle_beta   90.00
_cell.angle_gamma   90.00
#
_symmetry.space_group_name_H-M   'P 1'
#
loop_
_entity.id
_entity.type
_entity.pdbx_description
1 polymer ?
#
loop_
_entity_poly.entity_id
_entity_poly.type
_entity_poly.pdbx_seq_one_letter_code
_entity_poly.pdbx_strand_id
1 'polypeptide(L)'
;MQRNPQGPSAKSEPSAADDEEVKGSVRVENRTRRSPVVWLTLFVLIIYSSYAVYQYQFESMPLPLTAEQAGKRGFSEVEALKHVKALTQLGPHPVGSNALNLALQYVLTASEKIKETAHWEVDVQVEVFHSELGANRLVNGLFKGKTLLYSDLNHVVLRILPKFVSEAGDNAILVSSHIDTVLSTEGAGDCSSCVAVMLELARGIAQWAGFRHAVIFLFNTGEEDGLNGAHSFITQHPWNDTVRIAIDLEAMGIGGKSSIFQAGPHPWAIENFAMVAKYPSGQIIAQDLFSSGAIKSATDFQVYQEVAGLSGLDFAYLDKSAVYHTKVSLLFIFPLFFLFVLHQDGSFKVWLKDIICIFYCVLKFDYF
;
A
#
# COMPACT_ATOMS: atom_id res chain seq x y z
N MET A 1 -62.50 -41.39 45.21
CA MET A 1 -63.80 -42.08 45.31
C MET A 1 -64.82 -41.25 44.54
N GLN A 2 -65.39 -41.88 43.50
CA GLN A 2 -66.62 -41.58 42.75
C GLN A 2 -67.27 -40.17 42.73
N ARG A 3 -67.57 -39.79 41.46
CA ARG A 3 -68.86 -39.30 40.93
C ARG A 3 -69.23 -37.80 41.01
N ASN A 4 -69.31 -37.24 39.80
CA ASN A 4 -70.27 -36.23 39.34
C ASN A 4 -71.72 -36.56 39.79
N PRO A 5 -72.59 -35.54 39.95
CA PRO A 5 -73.60 -35.27 38.90
C PRO A 5 -73.92 -33.76 38.70
N GLN A 6 -74.02 -33.29 37.46
CA GLN A 6 -75.25 -32.94 36.70
C GLN A 6 -76.06 -31.73 37.23
N GLY A 7 -76.31 -30.77 36.32
CA GLY A 7 -76.97 -29.47 36.54
C GLY A 7 -78.49 -29.53 36.81
N PRO A 8 -79.22 -28.41 36.65
CA PRO A 8 -79.64 -28.02 35.30
C PRO A 8 -79.78 -26.50 35.02
N SER A 9 -80.01 -26.25 33.73
CA SER A 9 -80.38 -25.04 32.99
C SER A 9 -81.56 -24.21 33.53
N ALA A 10 -81.45 -22.88 33.46
CA ALA A 10 -82.57 -21.98 33.14
C ALA A 10 -82.07 -20.64 32.55
N LYS A 11 -82.67 -20.24 31.41
CA LYS A 11 -82.49 -18.95 30.72
C LYS A 11 -83.41 -17.88 31.33
N SER A 12 -82.95 -16.63 31.42
CA SER A 12 -83.78 -15.43 31.19
C SER A 12 -82.92 -14.15 31.10
N GLU A 13 -82.99 -13.53 29.92
CA GLU A 13 -82.77 -12.14 29.43
C GLU A 13 -82.07 -11.03 30.25
N PRO A 14 -81.46 -10.03 29.56
CA PRO A 14 -80.51 -9.09 30.14
C PRO A 14 -81.19 -7.80 30.67
N SER A 15 -80.76 -7.31 31.83
CA SER A 15 -80.96 -5.90 32.20
C SER A 15 -79.63 -5.16 32.18
N ALA A 16 -79.64 -4.01 31.51
CA ALA A 16 -78.54 -3.09 31.40
C ALA A 16 -78.24 -2.36 32.73
N ALA A 17 -77.00 -1.85 32.79
CA ALA A 17 -76.46 -0.84 33.71
C ALA A 17 -76.18 -1.31 35.15
N ASP A 18 -74.91 -1.40 35.53
CA ASP A 18 -74.20 -0.21 36.00
C ASP A 18 -72.69 -0.47 36.06
N ASP A 19 -71.96 0.57 35.64
CA ASP A 19 -70.52 0.71 35.64
C ASP A 19 -69.96 0.69 37.07
N GLU A 20 -69.02 -0.22 37.36
CA GLU A 20 -67.96 0.10 38.32
C GLU A 20 -66.57 -0.25 37.76
N GLU A 21 -65.80 0.82 37.68
CA GLU A 21 -64.54 1.02 37.01
C GLU A 21 -63.39 0.35 37.80
N VAL A 22 -63.00 -0.89 37.44
CA VAL A 22 -61.72 -1.45 37.90
C VAL A 22 -60.61 -0.87 37.02
N LYS A 23 -59.99 0.22 37.51
CA LYS A 23 -58.74 0.79 36.97
C LYS A 23 -57.57 -0.20 37.12
N GLY A 24 -57.51 -1.17 36.23
CA GLY A 24 -56.26 -1.84 35.89
C GLY A 24 -55.41 -0.88 35.06
N SER A 25 -54.38 -0.28 35.66
CA SER A 25 -53.39 0.52 34.94
C SER A 25 -52.58 -0.40 34.00
N VAL A 26 -53.08 -0.64 32.79
CA VAL A 26 -52.27 -1.16 31.70
C VAL A 26 -51.31 -0.02 31.32
N ARG A 27 -50.07 -0.10 31.80
CA ARG A 27 -48.99 0.75 31.31
C ARG A 27 -48.68 0.29 29.88
N VAL A 28 -49.45 0.81 28.92
CA VAL A 28 -49.12 0.68 27.50
C VAL A 28 -47.84 1.49 27.31
N GLU A 29 -46.70 0.82 27.29
CA GLU A 29 -45.49 1.40 26.72
C GLU A 29 -45.79 1.71 25.26
N ASN A 30 -46.19 2.96 25.01
CA ASN A 30 -46.30 3.52 23.67
C ASN A 30 -44.88 3.56 23.09
N ARG A 31 -44.43 2.44 22.51
CA ARG A 31 -43.30 2.44 21.59
C ARG A 31 -43.72 3.28 20.39
N THR A 32 -43.42 4.56 20.43
CA THR A 32 -43.59 5.49 19.31
C THR A 32 -42.87 4.92 18.09
N ARG A 33 -43.62 4.26 17.21
CA ARG A 33 -43.09 3.66 15.98
C ARG A 33 -42.80 4.81 15.02
N ARG A 34 -41.53 5.19 14.90
CA ARG A 34 -41.10 6.28 13.99
C ARG A 34 -41.58 5.97 12.57
N SER A 35 -42.13 7.00 11.91
CA SER A 35 -42.67 6.88 10.55
C SER A 35 -41.61 6.32 9.58
N PRO A 36 -41.97 5.43 8.64
CA PRO A 36 -41.07 4.92 7.61
C PRO A 36 -40.33 6.02 6.83
N VAL A 37 -40.95 7.20 6.69
CA VAL A 37 -40.35 8.38 6.05
C VAL A 37 -39.16 8.93 6.86
N VAL A 38 -39.22 8.88 8.19
CA VAL A 38 -38.10 9.30 9.06
C VAL A 38 -36.92 8.34 8.92
N TRP A 39 -37.19 7.04 8.81
CA TRP A 39 -36.14 6.05 8.57
C TRP A 39 -35.52 6.18 7.18
N LEU A 40 -36.33 6.44 6.15
CA LEU A 40 -35.85 6.65 4.79
C LEU A 40 -35.00 7.93 4.69
N THR A 41 -35.44 9.03 5.29
CA THR A 41 -34.69 10.30 5.29
C THR A 41 -33.38 10.17 6.04
N LEU A 42 -33.35 9.50 7.20
CA LEU A 42 -32.11 9.20 7.92
C LEU A 42 -31.18 8.30 7.09
N PHE A 43 -31.71 7.29 6.41
CA PHE A 43 -30.93 6.41 5.56
C PHE A 43 -30.28 7.17 4.40
N VAL A 44 -31.04 8.03 3.71
CA VAL A 44 -30.53 8.88 2.63
C VAL A 44 -29.47 9.86 3.16
N LEU A 45 -29.71 10.52 4.30
CA LEU A 45 -28.72 11.40 4.91
C LEU A 45 -27.44 10.66 5.30
N ILE A 46 -27.54 9.45 5.84
CA ILE A 46 -26.38 8.62 6.14
C ILE A 46 -25.61 8.31 4.86
N ILE A 47 -26.27 7.87 3.78
CA ILE A 47 -25.60 7.60 2.51
C ILE A 47 -24.90 8.84 1.96
N TYR A 48 -25.60 9.99 1.88
CA TYR A 48 -25.01 11.21 1.33
C TYR A 48 -23.88 11.75 2.21
N SER A 49 -24.02 11.69 3.54
CA SER A 49 -22.96 12.10 4.47
C SER A 49 -21.75 11.17 4.40
N SER A 50 -21.95 9.85 4.36
CA SER A 50 -20.87 8.87 4.14
C SER A 50 -20.20 9.07 2.79
N TYR A 51 -20.96 9.33 1.72
CA TYR A 51 -20.42 9.64 0.40
C TYR A 51 -19.62 10.94 0.40
N ALA A 52 -20.13 12.00 1.03
CA ALA A 52 -19.41 13.27 1.13
C ALA A 52 -18.12 13.14 1.95
N VAL A 53 -18.15 12.38 3.06
CA VAL A 53 -16.96 12.05 3.85
C VAL A 53 -15.97 11.24 3.02
N TYR A 54 -16.43 10.25 2.26
CA TYR A 54 -15.59 9.46 1.36
C TYR A 54 -14.92 10.36 0.31
N GLN A 55 -15.68 11.22 -0.36
CA GLN A 55 -15.18 12.18 -1.34
C GLN A 55 -14.13 13.13 -0.76
N TYR A 56 -14.41 13.68 0.43
CA TYR A 56 -13.49 14.58 1.11
C TYR A 56 -12.21 13.85 1.57
N GLN A 57 -12.33 12.65 2.11
CA GLN A 57 -11.19 11.91 2.65
C GLN A 57 -10.35 11.25 1.57
N PHE A 58 -10.95 10.71 0.51
CA PHE A 58 -10.27 9.85 -0.46
C PHE A 58 -10.07 10.52 -1.84
N GLU A 59 -10.95 11.43 -2.27
CA GLU A 59 -10.84 12.05 -3.61
C GLU A 59 -10.27 13.48 -3.61
N SER A 60 -10.31 14.18 -2.47
CA SER A 60 -9.73 15.53 -2.35
C SER A 60 -8.22 15.46 -2.13
N MET A 61 -7.47 15.46 -3.23
CA MET A 61 -6.01 15.39 -3.20
C MET A 61 -5.38 16.79 -3.15
N PRO A 62 -4.33 17.00 -2.32
CA PRO A 62 -3.56 18.24 -2.36
C PRO A 62 -2.88 18.39 -3.72
N LEU A 63 -2.63 19.62 -4.13
CA LEU A 63 -1.85 19.88 -5.34
C LEU A 63 -0.42 19.31 -5.17
N PRO A 64 0.15 18.74 -6.25
CA PRO A 64 1.52 18.22 -6.20
C PRO A 64 2.50 19.36 -5.95
N LEU A 65 3.49 19.12 -5.11
CA LEU A 65 4.55 20.08 -4.83
C LEU A 65 5.58 20.08 -5.95
N THR A 66 6.03 21.27 -6.31
CA THR A 66 7.17 21.45 -7.21
C THR A 66 8.49 21.29 -6.46
N ALA A 67 9.59 21.11 -7.20
CA ALA A 67 10.94 21.02 -6.61
C ALA A 67 11.29 22.27 -5.78
N GLU A 68 10.82 23.45 -6.19
CA GLU A 68 11.03 24.71 -5.46
C GLU A 68 10.25 24.73 -4.13
N GLN A 69 9.01 24.27 -4.13
CA GLN A 69 8.16 24.20 -2.93
C GLN A 69 8.64 23.14 -1.95
N ALA A 70 9.07 21.98 -2.45
CA ALA A 70 9.64 20.91 -1.65
C ALA A 70 11.01 21.28 -1.07
N GLY A 71 11.78 22.09 -1.80
CA GLY A 71 13.16 22.41 -1.48
C GLY A 71 14.08 21.19 -1.62
N LYS A 72 15.34 21.34 -1.19
CA LYS A 72 16.36 20.29 -1.38
C LYS A 72 16.04 18.99 -0.63
N ARG A 73 15.45 19.08 0.57
CA ARG A 73 15.19 17.93 1.45
C ARG A 73 13.76 17.42 1.37
N GLY A 74 12.82 18.23 0.89
CA GLY A 74 11.44 17.80 0.76
C GLY A 74 11.24 16.91 -0.46
N PHE A 75 10.08 16.26 -0.50
CA PHE A 75 9.65 15.39 -1.57
C PHE A 75 8.87 16.20 -2.63
N SER A 76 9.25 16.09 -3.90
CA SER A 76 8.57 16.74 -5.03
C SER A 76 7.77 15.73 -5.85
N GLU A 77 6.44 15.76 -5.75
CA GLU A 77 5.58 14.90 -6.56
C GLU A 77 5.72 15.19 -8.07
N VAL A 78 6.06 16.43 -8.44
CA VAL A 78 6.30 16.78 -9.85
C VAL A 78 7.58 16.14 -10.39
N GLU A 79 8.66 16.05 -9.60
CA GLU A 79 9.89 15.37 -10.04
C GLU A 79 9.69 13.86 -10.09
N ALA A 80 9.04 13.27 -9.10
CA ALA A 80 8.67 11.86 -9.12
C ALA A 80 7.85 11.51 -10.38
N LEU A 81 6.86 12.33 -10.74
CA LEU A 81 6.06 12.09 -11.95
C LEU A 81 6.87 12.13 -13.25
N LYS A 82 8.00 12.85 -13.30
CA LYS A 82 8.90 12.81 -14.46
C LYS A 82 9.58 11.45 -14.62
N HIS A 83 9.97 10.82 -13.50
CA HIS A 83 10.54 9.47 -13.51
C HIS A 83 9.51 8.44 -14.01
N VAL A 84 8.26 8.52 -13.54
CA VAL A 84 7.17 7.65 -14.04
C VAL A 84 6.99 7.79 -15.55
N LYS A 85 6.94 9.04 -16.04
CA LYS A 85 6.80 9.32 -17.48
C LYS A 85 7.98 8.79 -18.29
N ALA A 86 9.20 8.89 -17.78
CA ALA A 86 10.38 8.41 -18.49
C ALA A 86 10.39 6.88 -18.61
N LEU A 87 10.07 6.16 -17.52
CA LEU A 87 10.02 4.70 -17.51
C LEU A 87 8.88 4.18 -18.39
N THR A 88 7.69 4.76 -18.28
CA THR A 88 6.52 4.34 -19.08
C THR A 88 6.64 4.66 -20.57
N GLN A 89 7.49 5.61 -20.96
CA GLN A 89 7.78 5.88 -22.37
C GLN A 89 8.62 4.79 -23.04
N LEU A 90 9.25 3.89 -22.26
CA LEU A 90 10.10 2.83 -22.79
C LEU A 90 9.32 1.67 -23.41
N GLY A 91 8.01 1.55 -23.15
CA GLY A 91 7.28 0.32 -23.45
C GLY A 91 7.22 -0.61 -22.23
N PRO A 92 6.47 -1.73 -22.31
CA PRO A 92 6.56 -2.81 -21.34
C PRO A 92 8.00 -3.34 -21.31
N HIS A 93 8.55 -3.50 -20.12
CA HIS A 93 9.93 -3.90 -19.88
C HIS A 93 10.01 -5.13 -18.96
N PRO A 94 9.49 -6.29 -19.42
CA PRO A 94 9.63 -7.55 -18.70
C PRO A 94 11.07 -8.04 -18.69
N VAL A 95 11.36 -9.00 -17.80
CA VAL A 95 12.66 -9.68 -17.71
C VAL A 95 13.10 -10.21 -19.08
N GLY A 96 14.37 -10.00 -19.40
CA GLY A 96 14.98 -10.39 -20.68
C GLY A 96 14.70 -9.46 -21.86
N SER A 97 13.88 -8.41 -21.69
CA SER A 97 13.63 -7.43 -22.75
C SER A 97 14.74 -6.39 -22.88
N ASN A 98 14.91 -5.85 -24.09
CA ASN A 98 15.81 -4.70 -24.31
C ASN A 98 15.32 -3.44 -23.59
N ALA A 99 13.99 -3.28 -23.43
CA ALA A 99 13.40 -2.16 -22.72
C ALA A 99 13.80 -2.16 -21.23
N LEU A 100 13.90 -3.34 -20.60
CA LEU A 100 14.39 -3.47 -19.23
C LEU A 100 15.83 -2.98 -19.06
N ASN A 101 16.70 -3.26 -20.03
CA ASN A 101 18.07 -2.74 -20.01
C ASN A 101 18.10 -1.21 -20.08
N LEU A 102 17.20 -0.59 -20.86
CA LEU A 102 17.06 0.86 -20.91
C LEU A 102 16.50 1.43 -19.60
N ALA A 103 15.55 0.73 -18.98
CA ALA A 103 15.00 1.12 -17.67
C ALA A 103 16.07 1.07 -16.57
N LEU A 104 16.87 -0.01 -16.52
CA LEU A 104 18.02 -0.14 -15.62
C LEU A 104 19.03 1.00 -15.82
N GLN A 105 19.37 1.32 -17.08
CA GLN A 105 20.27 2.44 -17.38
C GLN A 105 19.70 3.79 -16.94
N TYR A 106 18.39 3.99 -17.09
CA TYR A 106 17.72 5.19 -16.62
C TYR A 106 17.81 5.33 -15.09
N VAL A 107 17.48 4.27 -14.35
CA VAL A 107 17.53 4.24 -12.88
C VAL A 107 18.97 4.42 -12.37
N LEU A 108 19.94 3.76 -13.01
CA LEU A 108 21.36 3.94 -12.70
C LEU A 108 21.81 5.39 -12.91
N THR A 109 21.44 5.99 -14.04
CA THR A 109 21.81 7.39 -14.36
C THR A 109 21.19 8.35 -13.36
N ALA A 110 19.93 8.13 -12.97
CA ALA A 110 19.27 8.94 -11.93
C ALA A 110 19.96 8.79 -10.57
N SER A 111 20.38 7.56 -10.22
CA SER A 111 21.08 7.25 -8.96
C SER A 111 22.48 7.88 -8.91
N GLU A 112 23.24 7.83 -9.99
CA GLU A 112 24.54 8.50 -10.09
C GLU A 112 24.39 10.03 -9.99
N LYS A 113 23.35 10.61 -10.59
CA LYS A 113 23.05 12.04 -10.43
C LYS A 113 22.72 12.42 -8.98
N ILE A 114 22.03 11.55 -8.24
CA ILE A 114 21.78 11.75 -6.80
C ILE A 114 23.10 11.76 -6.03
N LYS A 115 24.01 10.83 -6.33
CA LYS A 115 25.36 10.77 -5.75
C LYS A 115 26.19 12.02 -6.05
N GLU A 116 26.19 12.49 -7.29
CA GLU A 116 26.92 13.71 -7.70
C GLU A 116 26.43 14.97 -6.98
N THR A 117 25.14 15.03 -6.67
CA THR A 117 24.52 16.21 -6.05
C THR A 117 24.40 16.10 -4.53
N ALA A 118 24.85 15.00 -3.94
CA ALA A 118 24.71 14.71 -2.51
C ALA A 118 25.39 15.76 -1.61
N HIS A 119 24.86 15.88 -0.39
CA HIS A 119 25.47 16.70 0.64
C HIS A 119 26.87 16.19 0.99
N TRP A 120 27.81 17.09 1.25
CA TRP A 120 29.22 16.73 1.43
C TRP A 120 29.48 15.77 2.61
N GLU A 121 28.61 15.79 3.63
CA GLU A 121 28.64 14.88 4.79
C GLU A 121 27.98 13.52 4.55
N VAL A 122 27.32 13.33 3.41
CA VAL A 122 26.66 12.08 3.04
C VAL A 122 27.54 11.32 2.07
N ASP A 123 27.69 10.02 2.29
CA ASP A 123 28.24 9.08 1.33
C ASP A 123 27.11 8.39 0.57
N VAL A 124 27.24 8.35 -0.75
CA VAL A 124 26.25 7.73 -1.64
C VAL A 124 26.99 6.72 -2.52
N GLN A 125 26.66 5.45 -2.30
CA GLN A 125 27.23 4.32 -3.01
C GLN A 125 26.18 3.81 -4.00
N VAL A 126 26.56 3.68 -5.27
CA VAL A 126 25.68 3.22 -6.36
C VAL A 126 26.39 2.04 -7.00
N GLU A 127 25.69 0.93 -7.18
CA GLU A 127 26.20 -0.22 -7.91
C GLU A 127 25.12 -0.92 -8.73
N VAL A 128 25.56 -1.53 -9.84
CA VAL A 128 24.76 -2.50 -10.57
C VAL A 128 25.04 -3.87 -9.98
N PHE A 129 24.05 -4.45 -9.32
CA PHE A 129 24.15 -5.78 -8.76
C PHE A 129 23.69 -6.81 -9.79
N HIS A 130 24.61 -7.70 -10.17
CA HIS A 130 24.32 -8.82 -11.06
C HIS A 130 24.13 -10.09 -10.22
N SER A 131 22.96 -10.72 -10.33
CA SER A 131 22.67 -11.96 -9.61
C SER A 131 23.24 -13.17 -10.32
N GLU A 132 23.86 -14.07 -9.57
CA GLU A 132 24.18 -15.41 -10.04
C GLU A 132 22.93 -16.32 -10.05
N LEU A 133 23.07 -17.50 -10.67
CA LEU A 133 22.03 -18.54 -10.68
C LEU A 133 21.51 -18.82 -9.27
N GLY A 134 20.19 -18.75 -9.10
CA GLY A 134 19.53 -19.04 -7.84
C GLY A 134 18.23 -19.80 -8.01
N ALA A 135 17.73 -20.32 -6.89
CA ALA A 135 16.49 -21.06 -6.82
C ALA A 135 15.63 -20.51 -5.68
N ASN A 136 14.58 -19.77 -6.02
CA ASN A 136 13.60 -19.26 -5.08
C ASN A 136 12.56 -20.34 -4.80
N ARG A 137 12.42 -20.73 -3.52
CA ARG A 137 11.44 -21.75 -3.09
C ARG A 137 10.71 -21.29 -1.84
N LEU A 138 9.55 -20.68 -2.06
CA LEU A 138 8.71 -20.19 -0.98
C LEU A 138 7.82 -21.30 -0.39
N VAL A 139 7.61 -21.25 0.92
CA VAL A 139 6.79 -22.16 1.73
C VAL A 139 5.37 -21.65 1.94
N ASN A 140 5.14 -20.35 1.74
CA ASN A 140 3.84 -19.68 1.87
C ASN A 140 3.43 -18.96 0.57
N GLY A 141 2.23 -18.37 0.57
CA GLY A 141 1.75 -17.49 -0.49
C GLY A 141 1.49 -18.18 -1.85
N LEU A 142 1.44 -17.36 -2.91
CA LEU A 142 1.12 -17.77 -4.29
C LEU A 142 2.13 -18.77 -4.87
N PHE A 143 3.38 -18.69 -4.42
CA PHE A 143 4.49 -19.51 -4.90
C PHE A 143 4.79 -20.74 -4.03
N LYS A 144 3.93 -21.01 -3.04
CA LYS A 144 4.08 -22.16 -2.13
C LYS A 144 4.39 -23.47 -2.87
N GLY A 145 5.54 -24.05 -2.56
CA GLY A 145 5.96 -25.36 -3.06
C GLY A 145 6.45 -25.35 -4.51
N LYS A 146 6.53 -24.18 -5.17
CA LYS A 146 7.18 -24.03 -6.47
C LYS A 146 8.67 -23.73 -6.26
N THR A 147 9.50 -24.24 -7.16
CA THR A 147 10.90 -23.85 -7.26
C THR A 147 11.04 -23.00 -8.51
N LEU A 148 11.31 -21.71 -8.33
CA LEU A 148 11.54 -20.76 -9.41
C LEU A 148 13.05 -20.61 -9.58
N LEU A 149 13.53 -20.84 -10.79
CA LEU A 149 14.94 -20.69 -11.14
C LEU A 149 15.11 -19.34 -11.84
N TYR A 150 16.15 -18.60 -11.44
CA TYR A 150 16.52 -17.36 -12.08
C TYR A 150 18.02 -17.33 -12.31
N SER A 151 18.44 -16.60 -13.34
CA SER A 151 19.84 -16.34 -13.65
C SER A 151 19.96 -15.00 -14.35
N ASP A 152 21.12 -14.37 -14.22
CA ASP A 152 21.51 -13.17 -14.97
C ASP A 152 20.57 -11.96 -14.79
N LEU A 153 19.93 -11.83 -13.62
CA LEU A 153 19.18 -10.62 -13.28
C LEU A 153 20.14 -9.48 -12.96
N ASN A 154 19.75 -8.27 -13.34
CA ASN A 154 20.47 -7.05 -13.04
C ASN A 154 19.58 -6.15 -12.20
N HIS A 155 20.15 -5.57 -11.16
CA HIS A 155 19.49 -4.69 -10.22
C HIS A 155 20.32 -3.41 -10.06
N VAL A 156 19.68 -2.32 -9.66
CA VAL A 156 20.41 -1.11 -9.23
C VAL A 156 20.26 -0.99 -7.73
N VAL A 157 21.39 -0.88 -7.03
CA VAL A 157 21.42 -0.73 -5.58
C VAL A 157 22.07 0.61 -5.24
N LEU A 158 21.38 1.39 -4.42
CA LEU A 158 21.82 2.70 -3.98
C LEU A 158 21.83 2.72 -2.45
N ARG A 159 23.00 2.93 -1.84
CA ARG A 159 23.17 3.03 -0.40
C ARG A 159 23.58 4.42 0.02
N ILE A 160 22.86 4.99 0.98
CA ILE A 160 23.07 6.34 1.51
C ILE A 160 23.39 6.24 3.00
N LEU A 161 24.52 6.82 3.42
CA LEU A 161 24.99 6.79 4.81
C LEU A 161 25.72 8.08 5.21
N PRO A 162 25.69 8.51 6.49
CA PRO A 162 26.50 9.61 6.98
C PRO A 162 27.99 9.23 7.00
N LYS A 163 28.87 10.12 6.53
CA LYS A 163 30.33 9.88 6.49
C LYS A 163 30.99 9.82 7.86
N PHE A 164 30.45 10.54 8.83
CA PHE A 164 31.09 10.79 10.12
C PHE A 164 30.48 9.99 11.27
N VAL A 165 29.69 8.95 10.96
CA VAL A 165 29.15 8.01 11.94
C VAL A 165 29.70 6.63 11.61
N SER A 166 30.59 6.12 12.47
CA SER A 166 31.35 4.88 12.26
C SER A 166 30.46 3.66 12.05
N GLU A 167 29.43 3.49 12.88
CA GLU A 167 28.53 2.32 12.85
C GLU A 167 27.34 2.49 11.89
N ALA A 168 27.30 3.57 11.10
CA ALA A 168 26.16 3.79 10.20
C ALA A 168 26.01 2.72 9.12
N GLY A 169 27.11 2.05 8.78
CA GLY A 169 27.14 0.94 7.84
C GLY A 169 26.68 -0.41 8.41
N ASP A 170 26.53 -0.54 9.73
CA ASP A 170 26.27 -1.85 10.36
C ASP A 170 24.79 -2.21 10.38
N ASN A 171 23.94 -1.18 10.29
CA ASN A 171 22.49 -1.31 10.32
C ASN A 171 21.91 -0.46 9.19
N ALA A 172 21.04 -1.07 8.39
CA ALA A 172 20.41 -0.44 7.26
C ALA A 172 18.90 -0.72 7.20
N ILE A 173 18.16 0.26 6.69
CA ILE A 173 16.78 0.07 6.24
C ILE A 173 16.84 -0.23 4.74
N LEU A 174 16.22 -1.33 4.34
CA LEU A 174 16.00 -1.64 2.94
C LEU A 174 14.69 -0.99 2.50
N VAL A 175 14.72 -0.20 1.44
CA VAL A 175 13.55 0.27 0.69
C VAL A 175 13.61 -0.43 -0.66
N SER A 176 12.59 -1.22 -0.99
CA SER A 176 12.56 -2.12 -2.13
C SER A 176 11.40 -1.80 -3.06
N SER A 177 11.63 -1.95 -4.37
CA SER A 177 10.60 -2.02 -5.40
C SER A 177 11.20 -2.55 -6.70
N HIS A 178 10.34 -2.99 -7.62
CA HIS A 178 10.75 -3.61 -8.88
C HIS A 178 10.68 -2.65 -10.07
N ILE A 179 11.67 -2.79 -10.96
CA ILE A 179 11.75 -2.03 -12.22
C ILE A 179 10.96 -2.74 -13.32
N ASP A 180 10.99 -4.07 -13.36
CA ASP A 180 10.36 -4.83 -14.45
C ASP A 180 8.84 -4.69 -14.44
N THR A 181 8.23 -4.97 -15.59
CA THR A 181 6.78 -4.97 -15.75
C THR A 181 6.32 -6.31 -16.27
N VAL A 182 5.06 -6.69 -16.06
CA VAL A 182 4.47 -7.73 -16.90
C VAL A 182 4.52 -7.36 -18.40
N LEU A 183 4.45 -8.39 -19.25
CA LEU A 183 4.47 -8.29 -20.72
C LEU A 183 3.37 -7.38 -21.32
N SER A 184 2.26 -7.19 -20.62
CA SER A 184 1.03 -6.58 -21.17
C SER A 184 0.81 -5.11 -20.84
N THR A 185 1.64 -4.49 -20.01
CA THR A 185 1.44 -3.11 -19.53
C THR A 185 2.77 -2.37 -19.38
N GLU A 186 2.69 -1.04 -19.54
CA GLU A 186 3.79 -0.09 -19.39
C GLU A 186 4.27 0.07 -17.93
N GLY A 187 3.51 -0.46 -16.96
CA GLY A 187 3.88 -0.47 -15.55
C GLY A 187 3.83 0.88 -14.84
N ALA A 188 3.00 1.82 -15.31
CA ALA A 188 2.91 3.17 -14.74
C ALA A 188 2.58 3.16 -13.24
N GLY A 189 1.63 2.33 -12.83
CA GLY A 189 1.36 2.04 -11.42
C GLY A 189 2.39 1.06 -10.86
N ASP A 190 2.57 -0.05 -11.57
CA ASP A 190 3.21 -1.30 -11.12
C ASP A 190 4.51 -1.61 -11.92
N CYS A 191 5.69 -1.25 -11.43
CA CYS A 191 5.92 -0.32 -10.29
C CYS A 191 6.79 0.89 -10.67
N SER A 192 6.63 1.42 -11.90
CA SER A 192 7.33 2.66 -12.30
C SER A 192 7.03 3.83 -11.34
N SER A 193 5.83 3.87 -10.73
CA SER A 193 5.50 4.85 -9.70
C SER A 193 6.31 4.68 -8.43
N CYS A 194 6.57 3.44 -8.02
CA CYS A 194 7.28 3.05 -6.82
C CYS A 194 8.78 3.35 -6.97
N VAL A 195 9.36 2.97 -8.11
CA VAL A 195 10.73 3.35 -8.51
C VAL A 195 10.91 4.88 -8.51
N ALA A 196 9.95 5.61 -9.07
CA ALA A 196 9.98 7.07 -9.06
C ALA A 196 9.95 7.68 -7.65
N VAL A 197 9.14 7.10 -6.75
CA VAL A 197 9.10 7.51 -5.35
C VAL A 197 10.44 7.27 -4.68
N MET A 198 11.04 6.09 -4.86
CA MET A 198 12.33 5.73 -4.29
C MET A 198 13.45 6.67 -4.76
N LEU A 199 13.49 7.01 -6.06
CA LEU A 199 14.45 7.97 -6.60
C LEU A 199 14.31 9.36 -5.96
N GLU A 200 13.07 9.85 -5.81
CA GLU A 200 12.82 11.17 -5.22
C GLU A 200 13.06 11.18 -3.70
N LEU A 201 12.78 10.08 -2.99
CA LEU A 201 13.16 9.89 -1.60
C LEU A 201 14.68 9.90 -1.44
N ALA A 202 15.38 9.11 -2.25
CA ALA A 202 16.84 9.04 -2.25
C ALA A 202 17.46 10.41 -2.51
N ARG A 203 16.91 11.19 -3.46
CA ARG A 203 17.31 12.58 -3.72
C ARG A 203 17.19 13.45 -2.47
N GLY A 204 16.11 13.32 -1.70
CA GLY A 204 15.89 14.08 -0.46
C GLY A 204 16.84 13.66 0.67
N ILE A 205 17.02 12.36 0.89
CA ILE A 205 17.90 11.81 1.95
C ILE A 205 19.35 12.17 1.68
N ALA A 206 19.79 12.12 0.41
CA ALA A 206 21.13 12.52 0.02
C ALA A 206 21.48 13.98 0.36
N GLN A 207 20.50 14.83 0.69
CA GLN A 207 20.68 16.24 1.06
C GLN A 207 20.74 16.49 2.59
N TRP A 208 20.81 15.45 3.41
CA TRP A 208 20.77 15.56 4.86
C TRP A 208 21.61 14.47 5.53
N ALA A 209 22.48 14.81 6.48
CA ALA A 209 23.35 13.84 7.18
C ALA A 209 22.95 13.61 8.65
N GLY A 210 21.74 14.00 9.06
CA GLY A 210 21.32 13.91 10.46
C GLY A 210 20.74 12.56 10.89
N PHE A 211 20.91 11.51 10.07
CA PHE A 211 20.48 10.15 10.38
C PHE A 211 21.64 9.28 10.84
N ARG A 212 21.35 8.20 11.58
CA ARG A 212 22.38 7.34 12.19
C ARG A 212 22.69 6.06 11.43
N HIS A 213 21.77 5.60 10.59
CA HIS A 213 21.81 4.28 9.97
C HIS A 213 21.67 4.38 8.46
N ALA A 214 22.33 3.49 7.73
CA ALA A 214 22.27 3.51 6.27
C ALA A 214 20.84 3.27 5.75
N VAL A 215 20.58 3.78 4.55
CA VAL A 215 19.37 3.47 3.78
C VAL A 215 19.82 2.84 2.48
N ILE A 216 19.31 1.65 2.19
CA ILE A 216 19.55 0.93 0.94
C ILE A 216 18.27 1.01 0.13
N PHE A 217 18.35 1.57 -1.07
CA PHE A 217 17.31 1.52 -2.08
C PHE A 217 17.67 0.41 -3.06
N LEU A 218 16.85 -0.63 -3.09
CA LEU A 218 16.98 -1.73 -4.03
C LEU A 218 15.94 -1.57 -5.13
N PHE A 219 16.41 -1.24 -6.32
CA PHE A 219 15.61 -1.27 -7.54
C PHE A 219 15.85 -2.62 -8.22
N ASN A 220 15.05 -3.61 -7.86
CA ASN A 220 15.25 -4.98 -8.32
C ASN A 220 14.56 -5.25 -9.67
N THR A 221 14.73 -6.46 -10.17
CA THR A 221 14.10 -6.98 -11.38
C THR A 221 13.67 -8.42 -11.16
N GLY A 222 12.62 -8.86 -11.84
CA GLY A 222 12.10 -10.23 -11.76
C GLY A 222 11.17 -10.46 -10.58
N GLU A 223 10.51 -9.41 -10.10
CA GLU A 223 9.36 -9.53 -9.18
C GLU A 223 8.22 -10.26 -9.89
N GLU A 224 7.92 -9.83 -11.13
CA GLU A 224 6.76 -10.29 -11.89
C GLU A 224 6.88 -11.76 -12.33
N ASP A 225 8.11 -12.27 -12.39
CA ASP A 225 8.46 -13.67 -12.65
C ASP A 225 8.62 -14.51 -11.36
N GLY A 226 8.22 -13.95 -10.22
CA GLY A 226 8.07 -14.62 -8.94
C GLY A 226 9.12 -14.23 -7.90
N LEU A 227 9.25 -12.93 -7.65
CA LEU A 227 9.99 -12.34 -6.53
C LEU A 227 11.48 -12.67 -6.54
N ASN A 228 12.02 -12.96 -7.72
CA ASN A 228 13.38 -13.47 -7.88
C ASN A 228 14.43 -12.38 -7.61
N GLY A 229 14.09 -11.11 -7.85
CA GLY A 229 14.96 -9.97 -7.58
C GLY A 229 15.18 -9.72 -6.10
N ALA A 230 14.13 -9.75 -5.28
CA ALA A 230 14.30 -9.69 -3.83
C ALA A 230 15.08 -10.89 -3.30
N HIS A 231 14.81 -12.08 -3.85
CA HIS A 231 15.49 -13.31 -3.43
C HIS A 231 16.99 -13.26 -3.75
N SER A 232 17.37 -12.82 -4.95
CA SER A 232 18.77 -12.69 -5.34
C SER A 232 19.52 -11.71 -4.44
N PHE A 233 18.93 -10.56 -4.13
CA PHE A 233 19.57 -9.56 -3.27
C PHE A 233 19.83 -10.11 -1.86
N ILE A 234 18.81 -10.67 -1.22
CA ILE A 234 18.92 -11.20 0.14
C ILE A 234 19.91 -12.36 0.24
N THR A 235 19.99 -13.20 -0.79
CA THR A 235 20.82 -14.42 -0.71
C THR A 235 22.24 -14.23 -1.19
N GLN A 236 22.53 -13.20 -1.99
CA GLN A 236 23.82 -13.06 -2.68
C GLN A 236 24.51 -11.70 -2.44
N HIS A 237 23.78 -10.63 -2.13
CA HIS A 237 24.36 -9.30 -2.04
C HIS A 237 25.10 -9.07 -0.71
N PRO A 238 26.35 -8.58 -0.67
CA PRO A 238 27.08 -8.38 0.59
C PRO A 238 26.40 -7.45 1.61
N TRP A 239 25.57 -6.51 1.15
CA TRP A 239 24.84 -5.61 2.05
C TRP A 239 23.63 -6.25 2.73
N ASN A 240 23.21 -7.46 2.35
CA ASN A 240 22.07 -8.14 2.96
C ASN A 240 22.23 -8.28 4.50
N ASP A 241 23.44 -8.58 4.97
CA ASP A 241 23.75 -8.78 6.40
C ASP A 241 23.58 -7.52 7.26
N THR A 242 23.52 -6.34 6.61
CA THR A 242 23.33 -5.05 7.29
C THR A 242 21.85 -4.68 7.42
N VAL A 243 20.96 -5.34 6.69
CA VAL A 243 19.53 -5.00 6.66
C VAL A 243 18.87 -5.45 7.96
N ARG A 244 18.18 -4.52 8.63
CA ARG A 244 17.42 -4.81 9.86
C ARG A 244 15.92 -4.76 9.68
N ILE A 245 15.46 -3.93 8.75
CA ILE A 245 14.05 -3.75 8.40
C ILE A 245 13.93 -3.57 6.89
N ALA A 246 12.89 -4.16 6.31
CA ALA A 246 12.51 -3.95 4.93
C ALA A 246 11.23 -3.11 4.81
N ILE A 247 11.22 -2.17 3.88
CA ILE A 247 10.05 -1.40 3.46
C ILE A 247 9.87 -1.68 1.98
N ASP A 248 8.79 -2.36 1.63
CA ASP A 248 8.48 -2.70 0.25
C ASP A 248 7.42 -1.73 -0.28
N LEU A 249 7.63 -1.23 -1.49
CA LEU A 249 6.74 -0.28 -2.16
C LEU A 249 6.15 -0.92 -3.41
N GLU A 250 4.84 -1.13 -3.36
CA GLU A 250 4.09 -1.87 -4.37
C GLU A 250 2.85 -1.12 -4.88
N ALA A 251 2.28 -1.63 -5.98
CA ALA A 251 1.07 -1.08 -6.57
C ALA A 251 0.06 -2.16 -6.96
N MET A 252 -1.00 -2.28 -6.17
CA MET A 252 -2.11 -3.20 -6.44
C MET A 252 -3.31 -2.52 -7.14
N GLY A 253 -3.07 -1.38 -7.78
CA GLY A 253 -4.09 -0.49 -8.31
C GLY A 253 -3.52 0.68 -9.11
N ILE A 254 -4.41 1.44 -9.77
CA ILE A 254 -4.02 2.57 -10.64
C ILE A 254 -4.22 3.94 -9.98
N GLY A 255 -4.46 3.99 -8.66
CA GLY A 255 -4.58 5.23 -7.91
C GLY A 255 -4.99 5.05 -6.46
N GLY A 256 -5.37 6.17 -5.84
CA GLY A 256 -5.81 6.24 -4.45
C GLY A 256 -4.64 6.31 -3.46
N LYS A 257 -4.97 6.16 -2.18
CA LYS A 257 -4.00 6.27 -1.09
C LYS A 257 -3.15 5.01 -0.97
N SER A 258 -1.84 5.19 -0.82
CA SER A 258 -0.97 4.10 -0.37
C SER A 258 -1.35 3.76 1.07
N SER A 259 -1.49 2.49 1.38
CA SER A 259 -1.76 2.05 2.75
C SER A 259 -0.89 0.85 3.08
N ILE A 260 -0.53 0.72 4.35
CA ILE A 260 0.11 -0.49 4.83
C ILE A 260 -0.90 -1.62 4.72
N PHE A 261 -0.55 -2.64 3.93
CA PHE A 261 -1.41 -3.80 3.73
C PHE A 261 -0.77 -5.10 4.25
N GLN A 262 0.54 -5.13 4.49
CA GLN A 262 1.20 -6.14 5.30
C GLN A 262 2.18 -5.48 6.28
N ALA A 263 2.29 -6.05 7.48
CA ALA A 263 3.30 -5.67 8.46
C ALA A 263 3.99 -6.93 8.97
N GLY A 264 5.30 -6.84 9.17
CA GLY A 264 6.10 -7.91 9.73
C GLY A 264 5.73 -8.23 11.19
N PRO A 265 6.26 -9.33 11.74
CA PRO A 265 5.89 -9.82 13.07
C PRO A 265 6.29 -8.88 14.21
N HIS A 266 7.27 -7.99 13.98
CA HIS A 266 7.73 -7.05 14.99
C HIS A 266 6.98 -5.70 14.91
N PRO A 267 6.29 -5.26 15.98
CA PRO A 267 5.39 -4.09 15.94
C PRO A 267 6.13 -2.75 15.79
N TRP A 268 7.43 -2.72 16.10
CA TRP A 268 8.24 -1.50 16.04
C TRP A 268 8.09 -0.71 14.73
N ALA A 269 8.03 -1.38 13.57
CA ALA A 269 7.95 -0.67 12.29
C ALA A 269 6.60 0.06 12.13
N ILE A 270 5.50 -0.61 12.46
CA ILE A 270 4.15 -0.03 12.37
C ILE A 270 3.90 1.01 13.47
N GLU A 271 4.46 0.83 14.66
CA GLU A 271 4.40 1.81 15.75
C GLU A 271 5.15 3.10 15.40
N ASN A 272 6.36 2.99 14.83
CA ASN A 272 7.10 4.14 14.36
C ASN A 272 6.37 4.86 13.23
N PHE A 273 5.79 4.12 12.28
CA PHE A 273 4.93 4.70 11.26
C PHE A 273 3.75 5.46 11.87
N ALA A 274 3.05 4.87 12.84
CA ALA A 274 1.92 5.52 13.52
C ALA A 274 2.32 6.78 14.29
N MET A 275 3.52 6.83 14.88
CA MET A 275 4.02 8.00 15.62
C MET A 275 4.41 9.16 14.72
N VAL A 276 4.85 8.85 13.51
CA VAL A 276 5.54 9.80 12.63
C VAL A 276 4.63 10.27 11.50
N ALA A 277 3.73 9.41 11.04
CA ALA A 277 2.83 9.76 9.96
C ALA A 277 1.83 10.83 10.39
N LYS A 278 1.61 11.82 9.52
CA LYS A 278 0.65 12.88 9.80
C LYS A 278 -0.78 12.34 9.89
N TYR A 279 -1.09 11.33 9.08
CA TYR A 279 -2.38 10.66 9.01
C TYR A 279 -2.16 9.15 8.81
N PRO A 280 -1.73 8.40 9.85
CA PRO A 280 -1.42 6.99 9.69
C PRO A 280 -2.63 6.21 9.19
N SER A 281 -2.44 5.42 8.16
CA SER A 281 -3.46 4.51 7.62
C SER A 281 -2.87 3.12 7.40
N GLY A 282 -3.65 2.10 7.73
CA GLY A 282 -3.32 0.70 7.49
C GLY A 282 -4.59 -0.14 7.39
N GLN A 283 -4.55 -1.19 6.58
CA GLN A 283 -5.71 -2.04 6.31
C GLN A 283 -5.41 -3.49 6.73
N ILE A 284 -5.87 -3.87 7.92
CA ILE A 284 -5.71 -5.23 8.43
C ILE A 284 -6.45 -6.29 7.61
N ILE A 285 -7.58 -5.90 7.00
CA ILE A 285 -8.37 -6.80 6.15
C ILE A 285 -7.55 -7.28 4.94
N ALA A 286 -6.69 -6.40 4.40
CA ALA A 286 -5.81 -6.77 3.29
C ALA A 286 -4.77 -7.81 3.76
N GLN A 287 -4.15 -7.60 4.93
CA GLN A 287 -3.21 -8.55 5.52
C GLN A 287 -3.83 -9.93 5.74
N ASP A 288 -5.05 -9.98 6.29
CA ASP A 288 -5.78 -11.22 6.53
C ASP A 288 -6.12 -11.95 5.22
N LEU A 289 -6.48 -11.20 4.17
CA LEU A 289 -6.87 -11.76 2.87
C LEU A 289 -5.67 -12.26 2.05
N PHE A 290 -4.51 -11.61 2.18
CA PHE A 290 -3.23 -12.10 1.67
C PHE A 290 -2.77 -13.34 2.43
N SER A 291 -2.79 -13.29 3.76
CA SER A 291 -2.39 -14.40 4.63
C SER A 291 -3.29 -15.63 4.42
N SER A 292 -4.58 -15.42 4.12
CA SER A 292 -5.51 -16.51 3.82
C SER A 292 -5.28 -17.14 2.43
N GLY A 293 -4.44 -16.54 1.58
CA GLY A 293 -4.23 -16.97 0.19
C GLY A 293 -5.45 -16.76 -0.72
N ALA A 294 -6.38 -15.89 -0.30
CA ALA A 294 -7.58 -15.59 -1.09
C ALA A 294 -7.26 -14.62 -2.24
N ILE A 295 -6.28 -13.73 -2.04
CA ILE A 295 -5.66 -12.96 -3.11
C ILE A 295 -4.50 -13.79 -3.70
N LYS A 296 -4.52 -13.99 -5.01
CA LYS A 296 -3.45 -14.64 -5.78
C LYS A 296 -2.40 -13.63 -6.23
N SER A 297 -1.85 -12.88 -5.29
CA SER A 297 -0.73 -11.96 -5.50
C SER A 297 0.26 -12.19 -4.36
N ALA A 298 1.53 -11.94 -4.65
CA ALA A 298 2.61 -11.94 -3.68
C ALA A 298 3.51 -10.76 -4.05
N THR A 299 4.24 -10.26 -3.07
CA THR A 299 5.14 -9.10 -3.21
C THR A 299 6.51 -9.49 -2.69
N ASP A 300 7.52 -8.71 -3.06
CA ASP A 300 8.91 -8.92 -2.63
C ASP A 300 9.04 -8.95 -1.09
N PHE A 301 8.14 -8.28 -0.37
CA PHE A 301 8.03 -8.36 1.08
C PHE A 301 7.96 -9.80 1.63
N GLN A 302 7.30 -10.71 0.90
CA GLN A 302 7.24 -12.12 1.31
C GLN A 302 8.65 -12.73 1.39
N VAL A 303 9.54 -12.40 0.45
CA VAL A 303 10.91 -12.91 0.44
C VAL A 303 11.69 -12.36 1.63
N TYR A 304 11.57 -11.07 1.92
CA TYR A 304 12.23 -10.47 3.08
C TYR A 304 11.78 -11.11 4.40
N GLN A 305 10.50 -11.43 4.52
CA GLN A 305 10.00 -12.09 5.72
C GLN A 305 10.41 -13.57 5.80
N GLU A 306 10.25 -14.31 4.71
CA GLU A 306 10.35 -15.77 4.73
C GLU A 306 11.79 -16.28 4.60
N VAL A 307 12.62 -15.60 3.79
CA VAL A 307 14.00 -16.00 3.50
C VAL A 307 14.99 -15.30 4.43
N ALA A 308 14.84 -13.98 4.62
CA ALA A 308 15.74 -13.20 5.47
C ALA A 308 15.30 -13.16 6.95
N GLY A 309 14.05 -13.53 7.26
CA GLY A 309 13.49 -13.38 8.62
C GLY A 309 13.31 -11.93 9.05
N LEU A 310 13.27 -10.99 8.10
CA LEU A 310 13.16 -9.56 8.39
C LEU A 310 11.72 -9.19 8.77
N SER A 311 11.60 -8.19 9.63
CA SER A 311 10.33 -7.49 9.87
C SER A 311 10.30 -6.19 9.08
N GLY A 312 9.10 -5.64 8.87
CA GLY A 312 8.98 -4.46 8.03
C GLY A 312 7.56 -4.06 7.71
N LEU A 313 7.43 -3.25 6.65
CA LEU A 313 6.16 -2.72 6.18
C LEU A 313 6.05 -2.93 4.67
N ASP A 314 4.87 -3.33 4.23
CA ASP A 314 4.53 -3.46 2.82
C ASP A 314 3.42 -2.45 2.48
N PHE A 315 3.72 -1.57 1.52
CA PHE A 315 2.86 -0.47 1.11
C PHE A 315 2.30 -0.73 -0.28
N ALA A 316 0.98 -0.64 -0.45
CA ALA A 316 0.35 -0.72 -1.77
C ALA A 316 -0.77 0.31 -1.97
N TYR A 317 -0.94 0.72 -3.23
CA TYR A 317 -2.14 1.42 -3.68
C TYR A 317 -3.23 0.40 -4.04
N LEU A 318 -4.41 0.50 -3.44
CA LEU A 318 -5.49 -0.51 -3.59
C LEU A 318 -6.65 -0.04 -4.48
N ASP A 319 -6.68 1.22 -4.88
CA ASP A 319 -7.84 1.82 -5.51
C ASP A 319 -7.90 1.45 -7.01
N LYS A 320 -9.10 1.07 -7.47
CA LYS A 320 -9.38 0.57 -8.83
C LYS A 320 -8.62 -0.73 -9.19
N SER A 321 -8.48 -1.65 -8.24
CA SER A 321 -7.90 -3.00 -8.43
C SER A 321 -8.59 -3.85 -9.51
N ALA A 322 -9.82 -3.51 -9.94
CA ALA A 322 -10.50 -4.19 -11.04
C ALA A 322 -9.82 -4.05 -12.41
N VAL A 323 -8.86 -3.12 -12.56
CA VAL A 323 -8.07 -2.89 -13.79
C VAL A 323 -6.63 -3.43 -13.66
N TYR A 324 -6.32 -4.07 -12.53
CA TYR A 324 -5.03 -4.70 -12.23
C TYR A 324 -4.80 -5.94 -13.12
N HIS A 325 -3.58 -6.12 -13.65
CA HIS A 325 -3.19 -7.16 -14.61
C HIS A 325 -4.17 -7.44 -15.77
N THR A 326 -4.83 -6.41 -16.32
CA THR A 326 -5.69 -6.57 -17.52
C THR A 326 -5.22 -5.66 -18.66
N LYS A 327 -5.51 -6.05 -19.92
CA LYS A 327 -5.18 -5.27 -21.14
C LYS A 327 -5.73 -3.83 -21.17
N VAL A 328 -6.51 -3.43 -20.17
CA VAL A 328 -7.13 -2.10 -19.99
C VAL A 328 -6.30 -1.23 -19.03
N SER A 329 -5.05 -1.60 -18.70
CA SER A 329 -4.07 -0.67 -18.13
C SER A 329 -3.63 0.41 -19.15
N LEU A 330 -4.07 0.29 -20.41
CA LEU A 330 -4.04 1.34 -21.42
C LEU A 330 -5.24 2.29 -21.26
N LEU A 331 -4.91 3.58 -21.34
CA LEU A 331 -5.80 4.70 -21.57
C LEU A 331 -7.04 4.33 -22.43
N PHE A 332 -8.23 4.59 -21.87
CA PHE A 332 -9.58 4.62 -22.49
C PHE A 332 -10.40 3.31 -22.72
N ILE A 333 -11.53 3.28 -21.97
CA ILE A 333 -12.95 2.96 -22.34
C ILE A 333 -13.42 1.50 -22.45
N PHE A 334 -14.56 1.19 -21.79
CA PHE A 334 -15.83 0.63 -22.37
C PHE A 334 -17.03 0.66 -21.35
N PRO A 335 -18.32 0.48 -21.75
CA PRO A 335 -19.33 1.56 -21.76
C PRO A 335 -20.61 1.32 -20.90
N LEU A 336 -21.45 2.37 -20.86
CA LEU A 336 -22.92 2.34 -20.77
C LEU A 336 -23.59 2.02 -19.41
N PHE A 337 -23.29 2.79 -18.35
CA PHE A 337 -24.31 3.39 -17.45
C PHE A 337 -23.70 4.25 -16.33
N PHE A 338 -22.53 4.87 -16.50
CA PHE A 338 -22.07 5.93 -15.60
C PHE A 338 -21.20 6.91 -16.39
N LEU A 339 -21.62 8.16 -16.42
CA LEU A 339 -21.16 9.24 -17.29
C LEU A 339 -20.10 10.09 -16.55
N PHE A 340 -19.02 10.48 -17.25
CA PHE A 340 -17.96 11.46 -16.91
C PHE A 340 -16.91 11.05 -15.83
N VAL A 341 -15.59 11.26 -15.98
CA VAL A 341 -14.75 11.75 -17.09
C VAL A 341 -13.26 11.41 -16.79
N LEU A 342 -12.51 11.04 -17.84
CA LEU A 342 -11.06 11.22 -17.88
C LEU A 342 -10.80 12.73 -17.94
N HIS A 343 -10.25 13.33 -16.88
CA HIS A 343 -9.78 14.70 -17.01
C HIS A 343 -8.55 14.71 -17.93
N GLN A 344 -8.67 15.54 -18.95
CA GLN A 344 -7.87 15.66 -20.17
C GLN A 344 -6.48 16.29 -19.91
N ASP A 345 -5.89 16.07 -18.73
CA ASP A 345 -4.82 16.91 -18.20
C ASP A 345 -3.51 16.12 -17.95
N GLY A 346 -3.50 14.81 -18.21
CA GLY A 346 -2.29 13.99 -17.98
C GLY A 346 -1.84 13.95 -16.52
N SER A 347 -2.75 14.17 -15.56
CA SER A 347 -2.45 14.12 -14.13
C SER A 347 -2.69 12.72 -13.55
N PHE A 348 -1.61 11.94 -13.44
CA PHE A 348 -1.55 10.76 -12.58
C PHE A 348 -1.60 11.26 -11.13
N LYS A 349 -2.64 10.88 -10.38
CA LYS A 349 -2.87 11.36 -9.02
C LYS A 349 -2.64 10.22 -8.04
N VAL A 350 -1.38 10.08 -7.62
CA VAL A 350 -0.95 9.11 -6.61
C VAL A 350 -0.73 9.85 -5.29
N TRP A 351 -1.12 9.23 -4.17
CA TRP A 351 -0.93 9.79 -2.85
C TRP A 351 0.47 9.45 -2.34
N LEU A 352 1.46 10.33 -2.57
CA LEU A 352 2.84 10.12 -2.10
C LEU A 352 3.07 10.62 -0.65
N LYS A 353 2.09 11.25 -0.01
CA LYS A 353 2.26 11.84 1.34
C LYS A 353 2.44 10.83 2.47
N ASP A 354 1.88 9.61 2.34
CA ASP A 354 2.16 8.55 3.31
C ASP A 354 3.60 8.01 3.15
N ILE A 355 4.16 8.10 1.94
CA ILE A 355 5.56 7.75 1.66
C ILE A 355 6.52 8.84 2.17
N ILE A 356 6.09 10.10 2.26
CA ILE A 356 6.82 11.13 3.03
C ILE A 356 6.93 10.74 4.51
N CYS A 357 6.03 9.90 5.05
CA CYS A 357 6.15 9.42 6.43
C CYS A 357 7.23 8.33 6.56
N ILE A 358 7.52 7.58 5.49
CA ILE A 358 8.70 6.69 5.40
C ILE A 358 9.97 7.52 5.54
N PHE A 359 10.05 8.69 4.89
CA PHE A 359 11.15 9.65 5.08
C PHE A 359 11.38 9.91 6.57
N TYR A 360 10.35 10.34 7.31
CA TYR A 360 10.51 10.63 8.73
C TYR A 360 10.72 9.38 9.62
N CYS A 361 10.16 8.21 9.28
CA CYS A 361 10.47 6.95 9.98
C CYS A 361 11.95 6.58 9.84
N VAL A 362 12.50 6.75 8.64
CA VAL A 362 13.92 6.57 8.32
C VAL A 362 14.78 7.63 9.03
N LEU A 363 14.30 8.88 9.14
CA LEU A 363 15.04 9.99 9.75
C LEU A 363 15.06 9.97 11.29
N LYS A 364 14.12 9.30 11.96
CA LYS A 364 13.97 9.32 13.43
C LYS A 364 14.45 8.04 14.12
N PHE A 365 15.27 7.29 13.41
CA PHE A 365 15.86 6.00 13.78
C PHE A 365 16.94 6.19 14.87
N ASP A 366 16.50 6.49 16.10
CA ASP A 366 17.37 6.63 17.28
C ASP A 366 17.47 5.33 18.12
N TYR A 367 16.74 4.26 17.75
CA TYR A 367 16.51 3.09 18.61
C TYR A 367 16.87 1.74 17.96
N PHE A 368 18.05 1.62 17.37
CA PHE A 368 18.67 0.33 17.08
C PHE A 368 19.93 0.12 17.91
#